data_AF-A0AAV9PQP3-F1
#
_entry.id   AF-A0AAV9PQP3-F1
#
_cell.length_a   1.000
_cell.length_b   1.000
_cell.length_c   1.000
_cell.angle_alpha   90.00
_cell.angle_beta   90.00
_cell.angle_gamma   90.00
#
_symmetry.space_group_name_H-M   'P 1'
#
loop_
_entity.id
_entity.type
_entity.pdbx_description
1 polymer ?
#
loop_
_entity_poly.entity_id
_entity_poly.type
_entity_poly.pdbx_seq_one_letter_code
_entity_poly.pdbx_strand_id
1 'polypeptide(L)'
;MAHSHGHPEMVQHFQDPHTPSSLYGQQYLEAVYHFNNGETERCVSVAKLNLTDPTLPRFYQMKNMILLATAEEDWYEAVKWRKKTETLWKATKAMTPSNEQEAQAALGQLRDSIRYWRERHEERAPATIDEARLAVDDETEKEDSEAVELQKKADEEAATLTALWGEDFVTRATQGEKMKWKKIAPKPYPWR
;
A
#
# COMPACT_ATOMS: atom_id res chain seq x y z
N MET A 1 39.38 -17.45 -3.42
CA MET A 1 38.25 -16.77 -4.08
C MET A 1 36.99 -17.42 -3.57
N ALA A 2 36.27 -16.75 -2.67
CA ALA A 2 35.09 -17.31 -2.01
C ALA A 2 33.85 -16.92 -2.82
N HIS A 3 33.22 -17.89 -3.48
CA HIS A 3 31.93 -17.72 -4.12
C HIS A 3 30.83 -17.75 -3.05
N SER A 4 30.36 -16.56 -2.65
CA SER A 4 29.14 -16.40 -1.87
C SER A 4 27.97 -16.91 -2.72
N HIS A 5 27.46 -18.10 -2.40
CA HIS A 5 26.26 -18.64 -3.01
C HIS A 5 25.06 -17.93 -2.35
N GLY A 6 24.40 -17.06 -3.11
CA GLY A 6 23.08 -16.54 -2.73
C GLY A 6 22.12 -17.72 -2.60
N HIS A 7 21.50 -17.89 -1.43
CA HIS A 7 20.54 -18.94 -1.17
C HIS A 7 19.23 -18.61 -1.94
N PRO A 8 18.82 -19.40 -2.95
CA PRO A 8 17.68 -19.05 -3.83
C PRO A 8 16.30 -19.37 -3.23
N GLU A 9 16.21 -19.97 -2.05
CA GLU A 9 15.01 -20.71 -1.63
C GLU A 9 13.95 -19.89 -0.88
N MET A 10 14.26 -18.69 -0.37
CA MET A 10 13.35 -17.98 0.53
C MET A 10 12.33 -17.07 -0.18
N VAL A 11 12.40 -16.92 -1.50
CA VAL A 11 11.54 -15.98 -2.26
C VAL A 11 10.35 -16.69 -2.93
N GLN A 12 10.29 -18.02 -2.92
CA GLN A 12 9.44 -18.77 -3.85
C GLN A 12 8.15 -19.38 -3.28
N HIS A 13 7.85 -19.20 -1.99
CA HIS A 13 6.65 -19.80 -1.39
C HIS A 13 5.83 -18.77 -0.61
N PHE A 14 5.32 -17.77 -1.33
CA PHE A 14 4.24 -16.92 -0.83
C PHE A 14 2.91 -17.36 -1.44
N GLN A 15 1.92 -17.72 -0.61
CA GLN A 15 0.53 -17.82 -1.07
C GLN A 15 0.07 -16.43 -1.45
N ASP A 16 -0.11 -16.23 -2.75
CA ASP A 16 -0.59 -14.99 -3.30
C ASP A 16 -2.12 -14.94 -3.13
N PRO A 17 -2.67 -14.03 -2.32
CA PRO A 17 -4.12 -13.83 -2.27
C PRO A 17 -4.64 -13.17 -3.55
N HIS A 18 -3.74 -12.67 -4.41
CA HIS A 18 -4.04 -12.23 -5.76
C HIS A 18 -3.68 -13.32 -6.76
N THR A 19 -4.31 -13.33 -7.94
CA THR A 19 -3.98 -14.32 -8.97
C THR A 19 -2.48 -14.26 -9.31
N PRO A 20 -1.74 -15.39 -9.29
CA PRO A 20 -0.28 -15.40 -9.47
C PRO A 20 0.16 -14.98 -10.89
N SER A 21 -0.78 -14.84 -11.84
CA SER A 21 -0.59 -14.26 -13.17
C SER A 21 -0.84 -12.74 -13.23
N SER A 22 -1.06 -12.09 -12.08
CA SER A 22 -1.33 -10.65 -12.03
C SER A 22 -0.12 -9.84 -12.50
N LEU A 23 -0.40 -8.65 -13.05
CA LEU A 23 0.62 -7.67 -13.43
C LEU A 23 1.67 -7.45 -12.33
N TYR A 24 1.21 -7.28 -11.09
CA TYR A 24 2.07 -7.04 -9.93
C TYR A 24 2.93 -8.25 -9.55
N GLY A 25 2.41 -9.45 -9.75
CA GLY A 25 3.19 -10.69 -9.61
C GLY A 25 4.37 -10.73 -10.56
N GLN A 26 4.16 -10.36 -11.83
CA GLN A 26 5.21 -10.32 -12.84
C GLN A 26 6.25 -9.24 -12.54
N GLN A 27 5.81 -8.03 -12.19
CA GLN A 27 6.69 -6.93 -11.79
C GLN A 27 7.56 -7.28 -10.57
N TYR A 28 6.99 -7.99 -9.59
CA TYR A 28 7.76 -8.50 -8.46
C TYR A 28 8.77 -9.57 -8.89
N LEU A 29 8.36 -10.53 -9.73
CA LEU A 29 9.24 -11.59 -10.21
C LEU A 29 10.41 -11.04 -11.05
N GLU A 30 10.23 -9.93 -11.76
CA GLU A 30 11.31 -9.22 -12.45
C GLU A 30 12.37 -8.72 -11.47
N ALA A 31 11.97 -8.08 -10.36
CA ALA A 31 12.91 -7.66 -9.32
C ALA A 31 13.66 -8.85 -8.71
N VAL A 32 12.94 -9.95 -8.45
CA VAL A 32 13.52 -11.21 -7.93
C VAL A 32 14.50 -11.84 -8.91
N TYR A 33 14.23 -11.78 -10.21
CA TYR A 33 15.14 -12.26 -11.24
C TYR A 33 16.50 -11.55 -11.15
N HIS A 34 16.49 -10.23 -11.04
CA HIS A 34 17.73 -9.45 -10.88
C HIS A 34 18.46 -9.79 -9.58
N PHE A 35 17.73 -9.98 -8.47
CA PHE A 35 18.32 -10.41 -7.20
C PHE A 35 19.04 -11.75 -7.32
N ASN A 36 18.37 -12.75 -7.91
CA ASN A 36 18.91 -14.10 -8.04
C ASN A 36 20.11 -14.18 -8.99
N ASN A 37 20.23 -13.25 -9.94
CA ASN A 37 21.38 -13.15 -10.84
C ASN A 37 22.54 -12.33 -10.26
N GLY A 38 22.42 -11.86 -9.01
CA GLY A 38 23.44 -11.02 -8.36
C GLY A 38 23.47 -9.58 -8.86
N GLU A 39 22.45 -9.15 -9.62
CA GLU A 39 22.29 -7.78 -10.11
C GLU A 39 21.57 -6.92 -9.05
N THR A 40 22.20 -6.76 -7.88
CA THR A 40 21.61 -6.13 -6.69
C THR A 40 21.13 -4.70 -6.95
N GLU A 41 21.94 -3.86 -7.61
CA GLU A 41 21.56 -2.48 -7.97
C GLU A 41 20.29 -2.43 -8.85
N ARG A 42 20.19 -3.37 -9.80
CA ARG A 42 19.03 -3.46 -10.70
C ARG A 42 17.80 -3.98 -9.97
N CYS A 43 17.97 -4.97 -9.09
CA CYS A 43 16.92 -5.41 -8.18
C CYS A 43 16.38 -4.25 -7.35
N VAL A 44 17.26 -3.47 -6.70
CA VAL A 44 16.88 -2.31 -5.89
C VAL A 44 16.13 -1.27 -6.71
N SER A 45 16.61 -1.00 -7.93
CA SER A 45 15.98 -0.04 -8.84
C SER A 45 14.57 -0.47 -9.26
N VAL A 46 14.40 -1.73 -9.69
CA VAL A 46 13.10 -2.27 -10.11
C VAL A 46 12.13 -2.36 -8.93
N ALA A 47 12.58 -2.81 -7.76
CA ALA A 47 11.73 -2.89 -6.58
C ALA A 47 11.28 -1.50 -6.10
N LYS A 48 12.15 -0.48 -6.14
CA LYS A 48 11.77 0.92 -5.86
C LYS A 48 10.79 1.45 -6.90
N LEU A 49 10.99 1.15 -8.19
CA LEU A 49 10.06 1.53 -9.25
C LEU A 49 8.66 0.94 -9.03
N ASN A 50 8.57 -0.33 -8.67
CA ASN A 50 7.29 -0.97 -8.34
C ASN A 50 6.55 -0.22 -7.22
N LEU A 51 7.28 0.24 -6.19
CA LEU A 51 6.70 1.00 -5.07
C LEU A 51 6.24 2.43 -5.44
N THR A 52 6.55 2.93 -6.65
CA THR A 52 6.01 4.21 -7.13
C THR A 52 4.58 4.10 -7.67
N ASP A 53 4.09 2.89 -7.92
CA ASP A 53 2.72 2.66 -8.38
C ASP A 53 1.73 2.77 -7.20
N PRO A 54 0.84 3.78 -7.17
CA PRO A 54 -0.14 3.96 -6.09
C PRO A 54 -1.20 2.85 -6.07
N THR A 55 -1.35 2.09 -7.16
CA THR A 55 -2.32 1.01 -7.28
C THR A 55 -1.76 -0.35 -6.88
N LEU A 56 -0.47 -0.43 -6.54
CA LEU A 56 0.19 -1.64 -6.11
C LEU A 56 -0.48 -2.21 -4.84
N PRO A 57 -0.99 -3.45 -4.83
CA PRO A 57 -1.60 -4.03 -3.65
C PRO A 57 -0.62 -4.13 -2.48
N ARG A 58 -1.11 -3.91 -1.25
CA ARG A 58 -0.30 -3.91 -0.02
C ARG A 58 0.56 -5.16 0.15
N PHE A 59 0.07 -6.31 -0.32
CA PHE A 59 0.84 -7.55 -0.35
C PHE A 59 2.12 -7.42 -1.16
N TYR A 60 2.04 -6.91 -2.40
CA TYR A 60 3.20 -6.70 -3.25
C TYR A 60 4.05 -5.51 -2.82
N GLN A 61 3.46 -4.49 -2.20
CA GLN A 61 4.24 -3.44 -1.52
C GLN A 61 5.16 -4.05 -0.46
N MET A 62 4.62 -4.86 0.45
CA MET A 62 5.41 -5.55 1.47
C MET A 62 6.47 -6.48 0.87
N LYS A 63 6.14 -7.24 -0.18
CA LYS A 63 7.11 -8.13 -0.84
C LYS A 63 8.29 -7.36 -1.46
N ASN A 64 8.03 -6.24 -2.14
CA ASN A 64 9.08 -5.40 -2.69
C ASN A 64 9.92 -4.74 -1.58
N MET A 65 9.30 -4.27 -0.49
CA MET A 65 10.04 -3.70 0.65
C MET A 65 10.90 -4.75 1.37
N ILE A 66 10.42 -5.99 1.51
CA ILE A 66 11.24 -7.10 2.02
C ILE A 66 12.42 -7.34 1.09
N LEU A 67 12.19 -7.43 -0.22
CA LEU A 67 13.26 -7.62 -1.20
C LEU A 67 14.32 -6.51 -1.11
N LEU A 68 13.90 -5.24 -0.98
CA LEU A 68 14.82 -4.13 -0.73
C LEU A 68 15.61 -4.31 0.56
N ALA A 69 14.94 -4.68 1.67
CA ALA A 69 15.59 -4.97 2.94
C ALA A 69 16.63 -6.11 2.84
N THR A 70 16.50 -7.01 1.84
CA THR A 70 17.46 -8.09 1.57
C THR A 70 18.62 -7.66 0.67
N ALA A 71 18.34 -6.81 -0.32
CA ALA A 71 19.25 -6.46 -1.40
C ALA A 71 20.11 -5.24 -1.10
N GLU A 72 19.67 -4.36 -0.19
CA GLU A 72 20.43 -3.17 0.22
C GLU A 72 21.72 -3.57 0.96
N GLU A 73 22.84 -3.02 0.49
CA GLU A 73 24.15 -3.22 1.11
C GLU A 73 24.33 -2.33 2.35
N ASP A 74 23.74 -1.13 2.33
CA ASP A 74 23.71 -0.23 3.48
C ASP A 74 22.74 -0.79 4.53
N TRP A 75 23.30 -1.16 5.68
CA TRP A 75 22.55 -1.66 6.83
C TRP A 75 21.43 -0.69 7.26
N TYR A 76 21.67 0.62 7.21
CA TYR A 76 20.67 1.61 7.63
C TYR A 76 19.45 1.61 6.70
N GLU A 77 19.67 1.59 5.40
CA GLU A 77 18.59 1.54 4.40
C GLU A 77 17.85 0.20 4.46
N ALA A 78 18.58 -0.91 4.62
CA ALA A 78 17.98 -2.22 4.80
C ALA A 78 17.02 -2.26 6.02
N VAL A 79 17.45 -1.69 7.15
CA VAL A 79 16.63 -1.58 8.37
C VAL A 79 15.44 -0.65 8.17
N LYS A 80 15.58 0.47 7.44
CA LYS A 80 14.45 1.36 7.11
C LYS A 80 13.37 0.61 6.33
N TRP A 81 13.76 -0.11 5.28
CA TRP A 81 12.80 -0.90 4.48
C TRP A 81 12.10 -1.97 5.30
N ARG A 82 12.83 -2.66 6.18
CA ARG A 82 12.23 -3.60 7.14
C ARG A 82 11.23 -2.91 8.07
N LYS A 83 11.59 -1.76 8.66
CA LYS A 83 10.70 -0.99 9.56
C LYS A 83 9.43 -0.52 8.82
N LYS A 84 9.57 0.00 7.60
CA LYS A 84 8.42 0.36 6.72
C LYS A 84 7.51 -0.84 6.47
N THR A 85 8.10 -1.99 6.15
CA THR A 85 7.35 -3.23 5.94
C THR A 85 6.60 -3.64 7.22
N GLU A 86 7.24 -3.56 8.39
CA GLU A 86 6.61 -3.88 9.68
C GLU A 86 5.42 -2.98 9.99
N THR A 87 5.54 -1.69 9.75
CA THR A 87 4.45 -0.72 9.91
C THR A 87 3.28 -1.07 8.99
N LEU A 88 3.55 -1.26 7.69
CA LEU A 88 2.53 -1.62 6.71
C LEU A 88 1.88 -2.98 7.03
N TRP A 89 2.65 -3.96 7.48
CA TRP A 89 2.15 -5.26 7.89
C TRP A 89 1.20 -5.15 9.08
N LYS A 90 1.57 -4.39 10.12
CA LYS A 90 0.71 -4.17 11.29
C LYS A 90 -0.62 -3.50 10.89
N ALA A 91 -0.55 -2.46 10.07
CA ALA A 91 -1.74 -1.77 9.57
C ALA A 91 -2.64 -2.71 8.76
N THR A 92 -2.06 -3.46 7.82
CA THR A 92 -2.78 -4.42 6.98
C THR A 92 -3.41 -5.53 7.82
N LYS A 93 -2.67 -6.08 8.79
CA LYS A 93 -3.16 -7.11 9.72
C LYS A 93 -4.33 -6.63 10.57
N ALA A 94 -4.33 -5.37 11.00
CA ALA A 94 -5.43 -4.79 11.77
C ALA A 94 -6.73 -4.65 10.95
N MET A 95 -6.61 -4.40 9.64
CA MET A 95 -7.75 -4.28 8.72
C MET A 95 -8.24 -5.62 8.16
N THR A 96 -7.43 -6.68 8.21
CA THR A 96 -7.77 -7.97 7.62
C THR A 96 -8.70 -8.76 8.55
N PRO A 97 -9.94 -9.08 8.12
CA PRO A 97 -10.88 -9.87 8.93
C PRO A 97 -10.35 -11.26 9.30
N SER A 98 -10.72 -11.74 10.49
CA SER A 98 -10.26 -13.06 10.99
C SER A 98 -10.79 -14.26 10.19
N ASN A 99 -11.86 -14.08 9.42
CA ASN A 99 -12.47 -15.14 8.59
C ASN A 99 -11.80 -15.29 7.21
N GLU A 100 -10.93 -14.37 6.79
CA GLU A 100 -10.19 -14.46 5.52
C GLU A 100 -8.92 -15.32 5.67
N GLN A 101 -9.10 -16.64 5.76
CA GLN A 101 -7.99 -17.56 6.07
C GLN A 101 -6.79 -17.43 5.12
N GLU A 102 -7.03 -17.24 3.82
CA GLU A 102 -5.96 -17.08 2.82
C GLU A 102 -5.14 -15.80 3.05
N ALA A 103 -5.81 -14.66 3.26
CA ALA A 103 -5.14 -13.40 3.58
C ALA A 103 -4.37 -13.49 4.90
N GLN A 104 -4.94 -14.17 5.91
CA GLN A 104 -4.27 -14.41 7.19
C GLN A 104 -3.01 -15.29 7.03
N ALA A 105 -3.07 -16.32 6.19
CA ALA A 105 -1.93 -17.17 5.88
C ALA A 105 -0.83 -16.39 5.14
N ALA A 106 -1.19 -15.60 4.13
CA ALA A 106 -0.27 -14.74 3.39
C ALA A 106 0.43 -13.72 4.30
N LEU A 107 -0.32 -13.07 5.20
CA LEU A 107 0.25 -12.19 6.22
C LEU A 107 1.15 -12.93 7.21
N GLY A 108 0.84 -14.18 7.54
CA GLY A 108 1.71 -15.04 8.35
C GLY A 108 3.08 -15.24 7.71
N GLN A 109 3.12 -15.60 6.43
CA GLN A 109 4.36 -15.81 5.67
C GLN A 109 5.19 -14.53 5.54
N LEU A 110 4.52 -13.38 5.32
CA LEU A 110 5.19 -12.07 5.33
C LEU A 110 5.78 -11.75 6.70
N ARG A 111 5.06 -12.05 7.79
CA ARG A 111 5.55 -11.85 9.16
C ARG A 111 6.80 -12.68 9.44
N ASP A 112 6.80 -13.95 9.04
CA ASP A 112 7.94 -14.83 9.24
C ASP A 112 9.16 -14.34 8.46
N SER A 113 8.96 -13.85 7.23
CA SER A 113 10.02 -13.23 6.42
C SER A 113 10.60 -11.97 7.08
N ILE A 114 9.73 -11.10 7.60
CA ILE A 114 10.13 -9.90 8.35
C ILE A 114 10.94 -10.28 9.59
N ARG A 115 10.51 -11.29 10.36
CA ARG A 115 11.24 -11.77 11.55
C ARG A 115 12.61 -12.31 11.16
N TYR A 116 12.67 -13.14 10.12
CA TYR A 116 13.92 -13.70 9.61
C TYR A 116 14.95 -12.63 9.24
N TRP A 117 14.52 -11.55 8.58
CA TRP A 117 15.41 -10.45 8.21
C TRP A 117 15.75 -9.53 9.36
N ARG A 118 14.87 -9.36 10.34
CA ARG A 118 15.18 -8.66 11.58
C ARG A 118 16.39 -9.26 12.27
N GLU A 119 16.38 -10.58 12.50
CA GLU A 119 17.47 -11.29 13.17
C GLU A 119 18.79 -11.09 12.42
N ARG A 120 18.79 -11.20 11.09
CA ARG A 120 19.99 -10.98 10.25
C ARG A 120 20.50 -9.55 10.24
N HIS A 121 19.59 -8.57 10.27
CA HIS A 121 20.01 -7.18 10.39
C HIS A 121 20.60 -6.91 11.76
N GLU A 122 20.05 -7.47 12.83
CA GLU A 122 20.61 -7.37 14.18
C GLU A 122 22.02 -7.98 14.26
N GLU A 123 22.25 -9.14 13.63
CA GLU A 123 23.58 -9.76 13.52
C GLU A 123 24.61 -8.90 12.75
N ARG A 124 24.16 -8.16 11.75
CA ARG A 124 25.00 -7.29 10.90
C ARG A 124 25.07 -5.84 11.41
N ALA A 125 24.53 -5.56 12.59
CA ALA A 125 24.46 -4.21 13.12
C ALA A 125 25.86 -3.61 13.33
N PRO A 126 26.06 -2.32 12.99
CA PRO A 126 27.29 -1.62 13.32
C PRO A 126 27.44 -1.51 14.84
N ALA A 127 28.69 -1.42 15.33
CA ALA A 127 28.98 -1.31 16.75
C ALA A 127 28.33 -0.09 17.43
N THR A 128 28.16 0.99 16.66
CA THR A 128 27.41 2.19 17.07
C THR A 128 26.33 2.48 16.05
N ILE A 129 25.09 2.56 16.52
CA ILE A 129 23.92 2.85 15.70
C ILE A 129 23.68 4.35 15.71
N ASP A 130 23.69 4.96 14.52
CA ASP A 130 23.22 6.33 14.32
C ASP A 130 21.69 6.32 14.12
N GLU A 131 20.95 6.59 15.20
CA GLU A 131 19.48 6.61 15.17
C GLU A 131 18.92 7.68 14.22
N ALA A 132 19.65 8.78 13.97
CA ALA A 132 19.20 9.81 13.03
C ALA A 132 19.15 9.26 11.61
N ARG A 133 20.09 8.39 11.25
CA ARG A 133 20.08 7.68 9.97
C ARG A 133 18.99 6.62 9.87
N LEU A 134 18.38 6.19 10.97
CA LEU A 134 17.26 5.24 10.98
C LEU A 134 15.89 5.90 11.04
N ALA A 135 15.84 7.23 11.12
CA ALA A 135 14.59 7.98 11.01
C ALA A 135 13.91 7.62 9.68
N VAL A 136 12.66 7.17 9.77
CA VAL A 136 11.83 6.92 8.61
C VAL A 136 11.04 8.19 8.37
N ASP A 137 11.26 8.84 7.23
CA ASP A 137 10.43 9.96 6.81
C ASP A 137 9.00 9.46 6.63
N ASP A 138 8.17 9.77 7.62
CA ASP A 138 6.76 9.44 7.68
C ASP A 138 5.95 10.44 6.85
N GLU A 139 6.30 10.59 5.57
CA GLU A 139 5.52 11.42 4.64
C GLU A 139 4.27 10.70 4.10
N THR A 140 4.14 9.40 4.37
CA THR A 140 3.02 8.56 3.91
C THR A 140 1.72 8.69 4.70
N GLU A 141 1.66 9.46 5.79
CA GLU A 141 0.43 9.62 6.59
C GLU A 141 -0.46 10.81 6.16
N LYS A 142 -0.04 11.67 5.21
CA LYS A 142 -0.81 12.87 4.87
C LYS A 142 -1.95 12.67 3.86
N GLU A 143 -1.91 11.63 3.02
CA GLU A 143 -2.91 11.48 1.94
C GLU A 143 -4.19 10.74 2.38
N ASP A 144 -4.12 9.83 3.36
CA ASP A 144 -5.31 9.06 3.79
C ASP A 144 -6.21 9.87 4.75
N SER A 145 -5.65 10.85 5.46
CA SER A 145 -6.42 11.74 6.36
C SER A 145 -7.32 12.70 5.60
N GLU A 146 -6.84 13.30 4.50
CA GLU A 146 -7.62 14.27 3.72
C GLU A 146 -8.76 13.59 2.94
N ALA A 147 -8.53 12.38 2.42
CA ALA A 147 -9.55 11.61 1.70
C ALA A 147 -10.72 11.21 2.63
N VAL A 148 -10.44 10.80 3.86
CA VAL A 148 -11.46 10.46 4.87
C VAL A 148 -12.24 11.70 5.33
N GLU A 149 -11.59 12.86 5.44
CA GLU A 149 -12.28 14.11 5.81
C GLU A 149 -13.18 14.63 4.67
N LEU A 150 -12.75 14.50 3.42
CA LEU A 150 -13.54 14.83 2.23
C LEU A 150 -14.78 13.94 2.09
N GLN A 151 -14.66 12.63 2.35
CA GLN A 151 -15.81 11.72 2.31
C GLN A 151 -16.83 12.04 3.40
N LYS A 152 -16.38 12.35 4.62
CA LYS A 152 -17.29 12.77 5.71
C LYS A 152 -18.05 14.06 5.39
N LYS A 153 -17.39 15.06 4.79
CA LYS A 153 -18.07 16.29 4.35
C LYS A 153 -19.09 16.02 3.25
N ALA A 154 -18.78 15.13 2.30
CA ALA A 154 -19.71 14.74 1.25
C ALA A 154 -20.94 14.00 1.81
N ASP A 155 -20.74 13.11 2.80
CA ASP A 155 -21.83 12.37 3.44
C ASP A 155 -22.72 13.30 4.31
N GLU A 156 -22.14 14.27 5.00
CA GLU A 156 -22.87 15.31 5.76
C GLU A 156 -23.68 16.25 4.83
N GLU A 157 -23.11 16.62 3.68
CA GLU A 157 -23.81 17.44 2.67
C GLU A 157 -24.94 16.66 2.00
N ALA A 158 -24.74 15.37 1.70
CA ALA A 158 -25.78 14.51 1.17
C ALA A 158 -26.93 14.31 2.18
N ALA A 159 -26.62 14.15 3.47
CA ALA A 159 -27.62 14.04 4.53
C ALA A 159 -28.45 15.32 4.69
N THR A 160 -27.81 16.50 4.63
CA THR A 160 -28.49 17.79 4.70
C THR A 160 -29.37 18.03 3.46
N LEU A 161 -28.91 17.72 2.25
CA LEU A 161 -29.72 17.85 1.04
C LEU A 161 -30.92 16.89 1.03
N THR A 162 -30.73 15.67 1.51
CA THR A 162 -31.81 14.67 1.65
C THR A 162 -32.88 15.16 2.64
N ALA A 163 -32.47 15.73 3.77
CA ALA A 163 -33.39 16.27 4.77
C ALA A 163 -34.18 17.49 4.26
N LEU A 164 -33.59 18.28 3.36
CA LEU A 164 -34.19 19.53 2.90
C LEU A 164 -35.13 19.31 1.70
N TRP A 165 -34.76 18.45 0.74
CA TRP A 165 -35.44 18.34 -0.57
C TRP A 165 -36.04 16.95 -0.84
N GLY A 166 -35.89 15.99 0.09
CA GLY A 166 -36.40 14.62 -0.02
C GLY A 166 -35.52 13.69 -0.86
N GLU A 167 -35.64 12.37 -0.60
CA GLU A 167 -34.78 11.30 -1.16
C GLU A 167 -34.78 11.23 -2.70
N ASP A 168 -35.88 11.65 -3.33
CA ASP A 168 -36.07 11.63 -4.80
C ASP A 168 -35.23 12.69 -5.53
N PHE A 169 -34.75 13.74 -4.83
CA PHE A 169 -33.96 14.81 -5.46
C PHE A 169 -32.46 14.47 -5.52
N VAL A 170 -31.91 13.88 -4.45
CA VAL A 170 -30.48 13.57 -4.32
C VAL A 170 -30.06 12.40 -5.23
N THR A 171 -30.92 11.38 -5.38
CA THR A 171 -30.70 10.26 -6.32
C THR A 171 -30.65 10.68 -7.79
N ARG A 172 -31.31 11.80 -8.14
CA ARG A 172 -31.37 12.31 -9.52
C ARG A 172 -30.18 13.17 -9.92
N ALA A 173 -29.40 13.66 -8.96
CA ALA A 173 -28.19 14.44 -9.20
C ALA A 173 -26.95 13.57 -9.39
N THR A 174 -26.93 12.36 -8.81
CA THR A 174 -25.80 11.43 -8.85
C THR A 174 -25.79 10.52 -10.08
N GLN A 175 -26.96 10.23 -10.67
CA GLN A 175 -27.07 9.68 -12.02
C GLN A 175 -27.09 10.85 -13.02
N GLY A 176 -26.05 11.02 -13.83
CA GLY A 176 -25.88 12.12 -14.79
C GLY A 176 -26.93 12.21 -15.91
N GLU A 177 -28.22 12.31 -15.58
CA GLU A 177 -29.30 12.60 -16.50
C GLU A 177 -29.33 14.11 -16.78
N LYS A 178 -29.10 14.48 -18.05
CA LYS A 178 -29.21 15.86 -18.53
C LYS A 178 -30.62 16.41 -18.26
N MET A 179 -30.75 17.26 -17.24
CA MET A 179 -31.99 18.02 -17.02
C MET A 179 -32.28 18.92 -18.22
N LYS A 180 -33.36 18.62 -18.95
CA LYS A 180 -34.01 19.59 -19.85
C LYS A 180 -34.79 20.58 -18.98
N TRP A 181 -34.23 21.76 -18.76
CA TRP A 181 -34.94 22.88 -18.14
C TRP A 181 -36.17 23.25 -18.99
N LYS A 182 -37.37 22.85 -18.58
CA LYS A 182 -38.57 23.61 -18.94
C LYS A 182 -38.59 24.81 -18.00
N LYS A 183 -38.43 26.01 -18.57
CA LYS A 183 -38.58 27.29 -17.87
C LYS A 183 -39.92 27.30 -17.14
N ILE A 184 -39.89 27.10 -15.82
CA ILE A 184 -41.02 27.44 -14.96
C ILE A 184 -40.81 28.90 -14.62
N ALA A 185 -41.53 29.79 -15.31
CA ALA A 185 -41.55 31.19 -14.97
C ALA A 185 -42.10 31.33 -13.53
N PRO A 186 -41.44 32.11 -12.65
CA PRO A 186 -42.00 32.39 -11.34
C PRO A 186 -43.32 33.14 -11.52
N LYS A 187 -44.39 32.65 -10.88
CA LYS A 187 -45.68 33.34 -10.87
C LYS A 187 -45.49 34.69 -10.17
N PRO A 188 -45.99 35.80 -10.74
CA PRO A 188 -45.82 37.11 -10.12
C PRO A 188 -46.58 37.17 -8.79
N TYR A 189 -45.90 37.66 -7.75
CA TYR A 189 -46.51 37.98 -6.47
C TYR A 189 -47.58 39.07 -6.67
N PRO A 190 -48.80 38.89 -6.17
CA PRO A 190 -49.78 39.96 -6.18
C PRO A 190 -49.42 40.98 -5.10
N TRP A 191 -49.12 42.21 -5.54
CA TRP A 191 -49.15 43.38 -4.67
C TRP A 191 -50.56 43.96 -4.66
N ARG A 192 -51.02 44.27 -3.44
CA ARG A 192 -52.25 44.95 -3.00
C ARG A 192 -53.44 44.05 -2.66
#